data_AF-A0A519UN62-F1
#
_entry.id   AF-A0A519UN62-F1
#
_cell.length_a   1.000
_cell.length_b   1.000
_cell.length_c   1.000
_cell.angle_alpha   90.00
_cell.angle_beta   90.00
_cell.angle_gamma   90.00
#
_symmetry.space_group_name_H-M   'P 1'
#
loop_
_entity.id
_entity.type
_entity.pdbx_description
1 polymer ?
#
loop_
_entity_poly.entity_id
_entity_poly.type
_entity_poly.pdbx_seq_one_letter_code
_entity_poly.pdbx_strand_id
1 'polypeptide(L)'
;MSTNKRLKVGQGHISGYISIFLAVLVLLSVFCFRYPEQLTTPEFREVYTKSIAEALMIFGVIASFFFALLSLLLSKKIKLALIGTTITGLAIILGALTLDGRDVAKTNWHFGLDWMILDLLLMVAIFVPLELFFPKNKSQTKFHEEWRTDLTYFVISHLFIQFFGIVTQKPAVLFFGWIGLEQ
;
A
#
# COMPACT_ATOMS: atom_id res chain seq x y z
N MET A 1 0.15 1.12 -32.10
CA MET A 1 -0.58 1.05 -30.80
C MET A 1 -0.84 -0.41 -30.49
N SER A 2 -0.15 -0.94 -29.48
CA SER A 2 -0.43 -2.27 -28.94
C SER A 2 -1.87 -2.26 -28.39
N THR A 3 -2.79 -2.93 -29.07
CA THR A 3 -4.16 -3.12 -28.60
C THR A 3 -4.12 -4.12 -27.46
N ASN A 4 -3.73 -3.66 -26.26
CA ASN A 4 -3.80 -4.47 -25.06
C ASN A 4 -5.23 -5.03 -24.94
N LYS A 5 -5.36 -6.34 -24.73
CA LYS A 5 -6.68 -6.96 -24.54
C LYS A 5 -7.16 -6.66 -23.13
N ARG A 6 -8.44 -6.29 -23.00
CA ARG A 6 -9.08 -6.13 -21.69
C ARG A 6 -9.02 -7.43 -20.90
N LEU A 7 -8.58 -7.34 -19.64
CA LEU A 7 -8.67 -8.46 -18.70
C LEU A 7 -10.13 -8.84 -18.51
N LYS A 8 -10.42 -10.13 -18.62
CA LYS A 8 -11.76 -10.68 -18.34
C LYS A 8 -11.78 -11.25 -16.93
N VAL A 9 -12.84 -10.92 -16.19
CA VAL A 9 -13.14 -11.53 -14.90
C VAL A 9 -13.29 -13.05 -15.09
N GLY A 10 -12.76 -13.85 -14.17
CA GLY A 10 -12.79 -15.31 -14.22
C GLY A 10 -11.59 -15.97 -14.89
N GLN A 11 -10.66 -15.22 -15.51
CA GLN A 11 -9.43 -15.80 -16.10
C GLN A 11 -8.27 -15.98 -15.11
N GLY A 12 -8.45 -15.63 -13.84
CA GLY A 12 -7.42 -15.72 -12.80
C GLY A 12 -6.34 -14.63 -12.81
N HIS A 13 -6.13 -13.94 -13.94
CA HIS A 13 -5.15 -12.86 -14.04
C HIS A 13 -5.37 -11.72 -13.03
N ILE A 14 -6.63 -11.31 -12.83
CA ILE A 14 -6.99 -10.25 -11.88
C ILE A 14 -6.64 -10.68 -10.45
N SER A 15 -7.00 -11.91 -10.07
CA SER A 15 -6.63 -12.49 -8.77
C SER A 15 -5.12 -12.50 -8.57
N GLY A 16 -4.36 -12.82 -9.63
CA GLY A 16 -2.90 -12.81 -9.57
C GLY A 16 -2.33 -11.40 -9.30
N TYR A 17 -2.86 -10.37 -9.95
CA TYR A 17 -2.45 -8.99 -9.70
C TYR A 17 -2.85 -8.51 -8.31
N ILE A 18 -4.06 -8.85 -7.83
CA ILE A 18 -4.50 -8.52 -6.47
C ILE A 18 -3.59 -9.18 -5.44
N SER A 19 -3.21 -10.45 -5.64
CA SER A 19 -2.28 -11.16 -4.76
C SER A 19 -0.93 -10.45 -4.68
N ILE A 20 -0.32 -10.14 -5.82
CA ILE A 20 0.98 -9.44 -5.85
C ILE A 20 0.87 -8.07 -5.18
N PHE A 21 -0.19 -7.32 -5.47
CA PHE A 21 -0.44 -6.02 -4.86
C PHE A 21 -0.51 -6.10 -3.33
N LEU A 22 -1.37 -6.98 -2.79
CA LEU A 22 -1.51 -7.18 -1.35
C LEU A 22 -0.21 -7.68 -0.72
N ALA A 23 0.52 -8.59 -1.39
CA ALA A 23 1.81 -9.07 -0.92
C ALA A 23 2.83 -7.94 -0.76
N VAL A 24 2.89 -7.00 -1.72
CA VAL A 24 3.77 -5.83 -1.64
C VAL A 24 3.36 -4.92 -0.49
N LEU A 25 2.06 -4.65 -0.30
CA LEU A 25 1.60 -3.82 0.82
C LEU A 25 1.95 -4.47 2.18
N VAL A 26 1.71 -5.78 2.34
CA VAL A 26 2.09 -6.53 3.54
C VAL A 26 3.60 -6.42 3.80
N LEU A 27 4.42 -6.61 2.77
CA LEU A 27 5.88 -6.48 2.89
C LEU A 27 6.29 -5.06 3.30
N LEU A 28 5.67 -4.02 2.74
CA LEU A 28 5.93 -2.63 3.12
C LEU A 28 5.51 -2.36 4.57
N SER A 29 4.35 -2.87 4.98
CA SER A 29 3.85 -2.76 6.34
C SER A 29 4.79 -3.42 7.36
N VAL A 30 5.48 -4.51 7.00
CA VAL A 30 6.50 -5.12 7.90
C VAL A 30 7.59 -4.11 8.26
N PHE A 31 8.01 -3.26 7.31
CA PHE A 31 8.96 -2.19 7.61
C PHE A 31 8.34 -1.13 8.53
N CYS A 32 7.06 -0.77 8.35
CA CYS A 32 6.36 0.13 9.26
C CYS A 32 6.34 -0.38 10.70
N PHE A 33 6.11 -1.68 10.91
CA PHE A 33 6.17 -2.29 12.25
C PHE A 33 7.58 -2.34 12.84
N ARG A 34 8.61 -2.48 11.99
CA ARG A 34 10.01 -2.56 12.43
C ARG A 34 10.62 -1.20 12.75
N TYR A 35 10.22 -0.16 12.02
CA TYR A 35 10.69 1.22 12.16
C TYR A 35 9.52 2.20 12.34
N PRO A 36 8.68 2.01 13.37
CA PRO A 36 7.44 2.77 13.49
C PRO A 36 7.72 4.26 13.72
N GLU A 37 8.77 4.64 14.46
CA GLU A 37 9.17 6.04 14.67
C GLU A 37 9.37 6.81 13.36
N GLN A 38 9.96 6.16 12.36
CA GLN A 38 10.36 6.77 11.11
C GLN A 38 9.38 6.53 9.98
N LEU A 39 8.62 5.43 9.98
CA LEU A 39 7.82 5.00 8.83
C LEU A 39 6.31 5.12 9.05
N THR A 40 5.87 5.52 10.25
CA THR A 40 4.44 5.68 10.56
C THR A 40 4.08 7.08 11.01
N THR A 41 2.85 7.46 10.74
CA THR A 41 2.28 8.79 10.99
C THR A 41 1.71 8.83 12.42
N PRO A 42 2.18 9.74 13.30
CA PRO A 42 1.77 9.80 14.71
C PRO A 42 0.25 9.87 14.91
N GLU A 43 -0.44 10.61 14.04
CA GLU A 43 -1.90 10.80 14.08
C GLU A 43 -2.65 9.48 13.87
N PHE A 44 -2.10 8.55 13.08
CA PHE A 44 -2.73 7.23 12.92
C PHE A 44 -2.45 6.30 14.08
N ARG A 45 -1.36 6.49 14.83
CA ARG A 45 -1.10 5.69 16.04
C ARG A 45 -2.10 6.02 17.16
N GLU A 46 -2.67 7.22 17.15
CA GLU A 46 -3.73 7.61 18.10
C GLU A 46 -5.08 6.97 17.76
N VAL A 47 -5.33 6.68 16.48
CA VAL A 47 -6.63 6.16 15.99
C VAL A 47 -6.61 4.63 15.82
N TYR A 48 -5.53 4.07 15.27
CA TYR A 48 -5.38 2.65 15.00
C TYR A 48 -4.67 1.97 16.17
N THR A 49 -5.41 1.15 16.92
CA THR A 49 -4.82 0.35 18.00
C THR A 49 -3.87 -0.71 17.43
N LYS A 50 -2.87 -1.11 18.23
CA LYS A 50 -1.96 -2.22 17.95
C LYS A 50 -2.69 -3.43 17.36
N SER A 51 -3.79 -3.84 18.00
CA SER A 51 -4.59 -5.00 17.60
C SER A 51 -5.22 -4.86 16.21
N ILE A 52 -5.65 -3.65 15.82
CA ILE A 52 -6.19 -3.42 14.47
C ILE A 52 -5.08 -3.54 13.44
N ALA A 53 -3.90 -2.96 13.70
CA ALA A 53 -2.77 -3.02 12.77
C ALA A 53 -2.31 -4.48 12.55
N GLU A 54 -2.23 -5.28 13.61
CA GLU A 54 -1.91 -6.71 13.54
C GLU A 54 -2.99 -7.50 12.79
N ALA A 55 -4.27 -7.24 13.06
CA ALA A 55 -5.37 -7.88 12.35
C ALA A 55 -5.35 -7.54 10.85
N LEU A 56 -5.06 -6.30 10.47
CA LEU A 56 -4.90 -5.89 9.07
C LEU A 56 -3.72 -6.58 8.40
N MET A 57 -2.60 -6.75 9.10
CA MET A 57 -1.44 -7.49 8.61
C MET A 57 -1.80 -8.96 8.34
N ILE A 58 -2.41 -9.64 9.30
CA ILE A 58 -2.85 -11.04 9.17
C ILE A 58 -3.87 -11.17 8.03
N PHE A 59 -4.85 -10.27 7.97
CA PHE A 59 -5.83 -10.24 6.89
C PHE A 59 -5.16 -10.07 5.53
N GLY A 60 -4.20 -9.15 5.40
CA GLY A 60 -3.44 -8.92 4.18
C GLY A 60 -2.66 -10.16 3.72
N VAL A 61 -2.00 -10.86 4.66
CA VAL A 61 -1.30 -12.13 4.38
C VAL A 61 -2.27 -13.20 3.87
N ILE A 62 -3.39 -13.42 4.59
CA ILE A 62 -4.40 -14.42 4.22
C ILE A 62 -5.01 -14.08 2.86
N ALA A 63 -5.41 -12.82 2.65
CA ALA A 63 -6.00 -12.36 1.40
C ALA A 63 -5.02 -12.53 0.23
N SER A 64 -3.75 -12.18 0.42
CA SER A 64 -2.71 -12.36 -0.60
C SER A 64 -2.59 -13.83 -1.05
N PHE A 65 -2.51 -14.77 -0.10
CA PHE A 65 -2.46 -16.20 -0.44
C PHE A 65 -3.76 -16.71 -1.05
N PHE A 66 -4.92 -16.27 -0.55
CA PHE A 66 -6.23 -16.62 -1.11
C PHE A 66 -6.30 -16.22 -2.59
N PHE A 67 -5.90 -15.00 -2.93
CA PHE A 67 -5.89 -14.52 -4.31
C PHE A 67 -4.80 -15.20 -5.16
N ALA A 68 -3.65 -15.57 -4.60
CA ALA A 68 -2.63 -16.36 -5.29
C ALA A 68 -3.18 -17.73 -5.70
N LEU A 69 -3.84 -18.41 -4.75
CA LEU A 69 -4.47 -19.71 -4.99
C LEU A 69 -5.59 -19.59 -6.02
N LEU A 70 -6.46 -18.60 -5.89
CA LEU A 70 -7.54 -18.35 -6.84
C LEU A 70 -6.99 -18.07 -8.25
N SER A 71 -5.89 -17.33 -8.36
CA SER A 71 -5.19 -17.10 -9.63
C SER A 71 -4.67 -18.40 -10.23
N LEU A 72 -4.07 -19.27 -9.42
CA LEU A 72 -3.53 -20.55 -9.87
C LEU A 72 -4.65 -21.46 -10.39
N LEU A 73 -5.76 -21.56 -9.66
CA LEU A 73 -6.92 -22.38 -10.01
C LEU A 73 -7.61 -21.90 -11.30
N LEU A 74 -7.81 -20.59 -11.45
CA LEU A 74 -8.54 -20.03 -12.60
C LEU A 74 -7.68 -19.90 -13.86
N SER A 75 -6.43 -19.45 -13.73
CA SER A 75 -5.57 -19.18 -14.91
C SER A 75 -4.82 -20.40 -15.41
N LYS A 76 -4.70 -21.46 -14.58
CA LYS A 76 -3.82 -22.63 -14.80
C LYS A 76 -2.35 -22.25 -15.03
N LYS A 77 -1.96 -21.02 -14.72
CA LYS A 77 -0.60 -20.49 -14.87
C LYS A 77 -0.02 -20.16 -13.50
N ILE A 78 1.15 -20.71 -13.22
CA ILE A 78 1.79 -20.55 -11.91
C ILE A 78 2.48 -19.19 -11.73
N LYS A 79 2.89 -18.51 -12.81
CA LYS A 79 3.76 -17.33 -12.73
C LYS A 79 3.27 -16.24 -11.76
N LEU A 80 2.02 -15.79 -11.89
CA LEU A 80 1.48 -14.71 -11.04
C LEU A 80 1.29 -15.15 -9.59
N ALA A 81 0.75 -16.36 -9.41
CA ALA A 81 0.56 -16.95 -8.09
C ALA A 81 1.89 -17.13 -7.35
N LEU A 82 2.92 -17.58 -8.06
CA LEU A 82 4.27 -17.76 -7.50
C LEU A 82 4.86 -16.44 -7.03
N ILE A 83 4.80 -15.38 -7.83
CA ILE A 83 5.33 -14.06 -7.44
C ILE A 83 4.65 -13.55 -6.17
N GLY A 84 3.31 -13.56 -6.12
CA GLY A 84 2.56 -13.11 -4.93
C GLY A 84 2.87 -13.94 -3.68
N THR A 85 2.91 -15.26 -3.85
CA THR A 85 3.25 -16.22 -2.78
C THR A 85 4.68 -16.01 -2.27
N THR A 86 5.66 -15.80 -3.16
CA THR A 86 7.06 -15.55 -2.78
C THR A 86 7.20 -14.25 -2.00
N ILE A 87 6.59 -13.15 -2.46
CA ILE A 87 6.65 -11.86 -1.76
C ILE A 87 5.99 -11.97 -0.38
N THR A 88 4.85 -12.64 -0.28
CA THR A 88 4.14 -12.85 0.99
C THR A 88 4.94 -13.75 1.92
N GLY A 89 5.57 -14.80 1.38
CA GLY A 89 6.49 -15.67 2.13
C GLY A 89 7.69 -14.91 2.68
N LEU A 90 8.28 -14.01 1.89
CA LEU A 90 9.35 -13.11 2.35
C LEU A 90 8.86 -12.22 3.49
N ALA A 91 7.67 -11.64 3.39
CA ALA A 91 7.09 -10.83 4.47
C ALA A 91 6.90 -11.64 5.76
N ILE A 92 6.43 -12.89 5.66
CA ILE A 92 6.29 -13.80 6.81
C ILE A 92 7.64 -14.12 7.44
N ILE A 93 8.66 -14.43 6.63
CA ILE A 93 10.04 -14.67 7.11
C ILE A 93 10.57 -13.43 7.85
N LEU A 94 10.24 -12.22 7.37
CA LEU A 94 10.61 -10.97 8.01
C LEU A 94 9.74 -10.61 9.24
N GLY A 95 8.75 -11.44 9.56
CA GLY A 95 7.98 -11.36 10.80
C GLY A 95 6.52 -10.93 10.64
N ALA A 96 5.93 -10.89 9.44
CA ALA A 96 4.56 -10.39 9.24
C ALA A 96 3.49 -11.00 10.18
N LEU A 97 3.70 -12.22 10.70
CA LEU A 97 2.77 -12.90 11.63
C LEU A 97 3.23 -12.89 13.10
N THR A 98 4.41 -12.36 13.39
CA THR A 98 5.04 -12.38 14.72
C THR A 98 5.44 -10.99 15.21
N LEU A 99 5.10 -9.94 14.46
CA LEU A 99 5.38 -8.57 14.85
C LEU A 99 4.37 -8.13 15.90
N ASP A 100 4.88 -7.97 17.12
CA ASP A 100 4.19 -7.26 18.17
C ASP A 100 4.30 -5.76 17.91
N GLY A 101 3.17 -5.09 17.67
CA GLY A 101 3.14 -3.64 17.78
C GLY A 101 3.63 -3.19 19.18
N ARG A 102 4.32 -2.06 19.23
CA ARG A 102 4.74 -1.45 20.48
C ARG A 102 4.24 -0.02 20.52
N ASP A 103 4.06 0.51 21.72
CA ASP A 103 3.80 1.93 21.89
C ASP A 103 5.05 2.73 21.51
N VAL A 104 4.84 3.79 20.74
CA VAL A 104 5.90 4.63 20.22
C VAL A 104 5.61 6.07 20.57
N ALA A 105 6.54 6.70 21.28
CA ALA A 105 6.45 8.11 21.61
C ALA A 105 6.33 8.99 20.34
N LYS A 106 5.73 10.17 20.48
CA LYS A 106 5.66 11.13 19.38
C LYS A 106 7.08 11.50 18.95
N THR A 107 7.33 11.42 17.65
CA THR A 107 8.62 11.78 17.05
C THR A 107 8.49 13.11 16.33
N ASN A 108 9.51 13.95 16.42
CA ASN A 108 9.54 15.26 15.75
C ASN A 108 9.70 15.14 14.22
N TRP A 109 9.85 13.93 13.71
CA TRP A 109 10.02 13.65 12.30
C TRP A 109 9.62 12.20 11.99
N HIS A 110 8.79 12.05 10.95
CA HIS A 110 8.41 10.76 10.41
C HIS A 110 8.27 10.85 8.89
N PHE A 111 8.31 9.69 8.25
CA PHE A 111 8.04 9.45 6.85
C PHE A 111 6.78 8.58 6.81
N GLY A 112 5.65 9.12 6.36
CA GLY A 112 4.36 8.42 6.35
C GLY A 112 4.27 7.33 5.29
N LEU A 113 5.05 6.25 5.45
CA LEU A 113 4.93 5.06 4.60
C LEU A 113 3.61 4.34 4.84
N ASP A 114 3.16 4.28 6.10
CA ASP A 114 1.84 3.78 6.46
C ASP A 114 0.71 4.54 5.75
N TRP A 115 0.78 5.87 5.71
CA TRP A 115 -0.17 6.70 4.99
C TRP A 115 -0.15 6.39 3.50
N MET A 116 1.03 6.34 2.89
CA MET A 116 1.16 6.02 1.46
C MET A 116 0.58 4.63 1.13
N ILE A 117 0.80 3.63 2.00
CA ILE A 117 0.23 2.28 1.85
C ILE A 117 -1.31 2.34 1.91
N LEU A 118 -1.86 3.03 2.91
CA LEU A 118 -3.30 3.15 3.11
C LEU A 118 -3.97 3.93 1.98
N ASP A 119 -3.38 5.04 1.54
CA ASP A 119 -3.89 5.84 0.43
C ASP A 119 -3.85 5.05 -0.88
N LEU A 120 -2.76 4.32 -1.15
CA LEU A 120 -2.68 3.46 -2.32
C LEU A 120 -3.73 2.34 -2.29
N LEU A 121 -3.90 1.69 -1.14
CA LEU A 121 -4.92 0.66 -0.95
C LEU A 121 -6.33 1.24 -1.19
N LEU A 122 -6.62 2.40 -0.63
CA LEU A 122 -7.91 3.07 -0.77
C LEU A 122 -8.18 3.46 -2.23
N MET A 123 -7.20 4.10 -2.89
CA MET A 123 -7.29 4.48 -4.30
C MET A 123 -7.54 3.25 -5.18
N VAL A 124 -6.77 2.18 -5.01
CA VAL A 124 -6.97 0.94 -5.77
C VAL A 124 -8.34 0.31 -5.46
N ALA A 125 -8.75 0.25 -4.20
CA ALA A 125 -10.02 -0.34 -3.79
C ALA A 125 -11.24 0.42 -4.32
N ILE A 126 -11.14 1.74 -4.51
CA ILE A 126 -12.23 2.57 -5.06
C ILE A 126 -12.17 2.59 -6.59
N PHE A 127 -11.05 3.01 -7.16
CA PHE A 127 -10.96 3.33 -8.59
C PHE A 127 -10.87 2.08 -9.46
N VAL A 128 -10.20 1.00 -9.02
CA VAL A 128 -10.12 -0.21 -9.85
C VAL A 128 -11.51 -0.84 -10.05
N PRO A 129 -12.35 -1.06 -9.02
CA PRO A 129 -13.71 -1.54 -9.23
C PRO A 129 -14.60 -0.54 -9.98
N LEU A 130 -14.49 0.75 -9.69
CA LEU A 130 -15.26 1.78 -10.39
C LEU A 130 -15.00 1.74 -11.90
N GLU A 131 -13.72 1.72 -12.29
CA GLU A 131 -13.34 1.53 -13.69
C GLU A 131 -13.71 0.13 -14.19
N LEU A 132 -13.72 -0.87 -13.30
CA LEU A 132 -14.01 -2.24 -13.69
C LEU A 132 -15.44 -2.36 -14.21
N PHE A 133 -16.40 -1.85 -13.43
CA PHE A 133 -17.84 -2.02 -13.60
C PHE A 133 -18.52 -0.83 -14.29
N PHE A 134 -18.00 0.40 -14.13
CA PHE A 134 -18.58 1.64 -14.66
C PHE A 134 -17.59 2.44 -15.54
N PRO A 135 -16.96 1.85 -16.58
CA PRO A 135 -16.00 2.56 -17.39
C PRO A 135 -16.67 3.66 -18.23
N LYS A 136 -16.23 4.92 -18.05
CA LYS A 136 -16.62 6.03 -18.92
C LYS A 136 -16.15 5.84 -20.36
N ASN A 137 -14.91 5.35 -20.55
CA ASN A 137 -14.36 5.03 -21.87
C ASN A 137 -14.27 3.50 -22.08
N LYS A 138 -15.05 2.98 -23.03
CA LYS A 138 -15.11 1.54 -23.35
C LYS A 138 -13.96 1.06 -24.25
N SER A 139 -13.17 1.94 -24.85
CA SER A 139 -12.03 1.53 -25.69
C SER A 139 -10.72 1.40 -24.91
N GLN A 140 -10.60 2.06 -23.76
CA GLN A 140 -9.38 2.04 -22.95
C GLN A 140 -9.26 0.75 -22.12
N THR A 141 -8.04 0.21 -22.03
CA THR A 141 -7.72 -0.89 -21.11
C THR A 141 -7.38 -0.35 -19.72
N LYS A 142 -7.77 -1.06 -18.66
CA LYS A 142 -7.60 -0.59 -17.27
C LYS A 142 -6.13 -0.56 -16.85
N PHE A 143 -5.39 -1.64 -17.14
CA PHE A 143 -3.93 -1.62 -17.17
C PHE A 143 -3.45 -1.07 -18.51
N HIS A 144 -3.78 0.20 -18.76
CA HIS A 144 -3.23 0.99 -19.86
C HIS A 144 -1.72 1.09 -19.72
N GLU A 145 -0.99 1.35 -20.80
CA GLU A 145 0.47 1.28 -20.79
C GLU A 145 1.10 2.25 -19.77
N GLU A 146 0.39 3.34 -19.46
CA GLU A 146 0.82 4.39 -18.54
C GLU A 146 0.59 4.09 -17.05
N TRP A 147 0.05 2.93 -16.65
CA TRP A 147 -0.18 2.62 -15.22
C TRP A 147 1.08 2.73 -14.35
N ARG A 148 2.26 2.47 -14.96
CA ARG A 148 3.57 2.62 -14.29
C ARG A 148 3.89 4.08 -14.01
N THR A 149 3.52 4.94 -14.95
CA THR A 149 3.66 6.39 -14.84
C THR A 149 2.76 6.89 -13.72
N ASP A 150 1.51 6.43 -13.65
CA ASP A 150 0.59 6.79 -12.56
C ASP A 150 1.13 6.38 -11.18
N LEU A 151 1.60 5.14 -11.04
CA LEU A 151 2.21 4.69 -9.79
C LEU A 151 3.47 5.49 -9.43
N THR A 152 4.28 5.84 -10.43
CA THR A 152 5.48 6.66 -10.24
C THR A 152 5.10 8.06 -9.76
N TYR A 153 4.12 8.70 -10.38
CA TYR A 153 3.60 9.99 -9.95
C TYR A 153 3.01 9.92 -8.56
N PHE A 154 2.24 8.87 -8.25
CA PHE A 154 1.68 8.65 -6.92
C PHE A 154 2.77 8.60 -5.85
N VAL A 155 3.77 7.74 -6.04
CA VAL A 155 4.87 7.57 -5.09
C VAL A 155 5.65 8.88 -4.97
N ILE A 156 6.16 9.43 -6.08
CA ILE A 156 6.98 10.64 -6.08
C ILE A 156 6.23 11.82 -5.43
N SER A 157 4.95 12.00 -5.74
CA SER A 157 4.13 13.07 -5.15
C SER A 157 3.99 12.87 -3.64
N HIS A 158 3.77 11.64 -3.17
CA HIS A 158 3.74 11.33 -1.75
C HIS A 158 5.07 11.65 -1.06
N LEU A 159 6.20 11.22 -1.64
CA LEU A 159 7.52 11.51 -1.06
C LEU A 159 7.79 13.03 -1.01
N PHE A 160 7.42 13.77 -2.06
CA PHE A 160 7.60 15.22 -2.09
C PHE A 160 6.69 15.95 -1.11
N ILE A 161 5.42 15.59 -1.00
CA ILE A 161 4.50 16.20 -0.03
C ILE A 161 5.02 15.99 1.39
N GLN A 162 5.47 14.79 1.72
CA GLN A 162 6.08 14.49 3.02
C GLN A 162 7.35 15.33 3.23
N PHE A 163 8.27 15.31 2.26
CA PHE A 163 9.52 16.06 2.32
C PHE A 163 9.29 17.57 2.52
N PHE A 164 8.43 18.19 1.71
CA PHE A 164 8.13 19.60 1.82
C PHE A 164 7.37 19.93 3.10
N GLY A 165 6.46 19.07 3.56
CA GLY A 165 5.82 19.22 4.87
C GLY A 165 6.85 19.37 5.98
N ILE A 166 7.83 18.47 6.03
CA ILE A 166 8.93 18.51 7.01
C ILE A 166 9.78 19.78 6.87
N VAL A 167 10.23 20.07 5.64
CA VAL A 167 11.19 21.16 5.38
C VAL A 167 10.56 22.53 5.61
N THR A 168 9.24 22.67 5.39
CA THR A 168 8.52 23.94 5.60
C THR A 168 8.05 24.11 7.03
N GLN A 169 7.62 23.03 7.70
CA GLN A 169 7.12 23.07 9.07
C GLN A 169 8.22 23.42 10.08
N LYS A 170 9.44 22.87 9.94
CA LYS A 170 10.53 23.12 10.91
C LYS A 170 10.93 24.60 11.01
N PRO A 171 11.22 25.31 9.90
CA PRO A 171 11.47 26.75 9.96
C PRO A 171 10.26 27.53 10.49
N ALA A 172 9.04 27.15 10.11
CA ALA A 172 7.84 27.82 10.59
C ALA A 172 7.72 27.75 12.13
N VAL A 173 7.93 26.58 12.72
CA VAL A 173 7.94 26.41 14.18
C VAL A 173 9.12 27.14 14.82
N LEU A 174 10.31 27.14 14.20
CA LEU A 174 11.47 27.84 14.74
C LEU A 174 11.27 29.37 14.79
N PHE A 175 10.74 29.98 13.72
CA PHE A 175 10.57 31.43 13.62
C PHE A 175 9.27 31.95 14.25
N PHE A 176 8.23 31.12 14.27
CA PHE A 176 6.87 31.49 14.68
C PHE A 176 6.29 30.59 15.79
N GLY A 177 7.10 29.76 16.46
CA GLY A 177 6.66 28.92 17.58
C GLY A 177 5.92 29.70 18.68
N TRP A 178 6.40 30.92 18.95
CA TRP A 178 5.90 31.85 19.97
C TRP A 178 4.45 32.32 19.78
N ILE A 179 3.84 32.15 18.59
CA ILE A 179 2.40 32.42 18.37
C ILE A 179 1.52 31.17 18.59
N GLY A 180 2.05 30.13 19.24
CA GLY A 180 1.32 28.90 19.53
C GLY A 180 1.46 27.83 18.45
N LEU A 181 2.58 27.81 17.72
CA LEU A 181 2.90 26.76 16.75
C LEU A 181 3.75 25.62 17.36
N GLU A 182 4.08 25.70 18.65
CA GLU A 182 4.67 24.58 19.39
C GLU A 182 3.56 23.55 19.68
N GLN A 183 3.62 22.39 19.01
CA GLN A 183 2.81 21.19 19.29
C GLN A 183 3.70 20.03 19.74
#